data_AF-A0AAU6KHD9-F1
#
_entry.id   AF-A0AAU6KHD9-F1
#
_cell.length_a   1.000
_cell.length_b   1.000
_cell.length_c   1.000
_cell.angle_alpha   90.00
_cell.angle_beta   90.00
_cell.angle_gamma   90.00
#
_symmetry.space_group_name_H-M   'P 1'
#
loop_
_entity.id
_entity.type
_entity.pdbx_description
1 polymer ?
#
loop_
_entity_poly.entity_id
_entity_poly.type
_entity_poly.pdbx_seq_one_letter_code
_entity_poly.pdbx_strand_id
1 'polypeptide(L)'
;MSARRFRSVGFDPATGKEALVVARPGGFLEELADAHALKAAAVLVTVVGAVLEGGKSSDAELAAFVPSLHAALEECVGIMAADRE
;
A
#
# COMPACT_ATOMS: atom_id res chain seq x y z
N MET A 1 -10.18 -5.77 21.86
CA MET A 1 -10.07 -4.29 21.73
C MET A 1 -9.32 -4.02 20.45
N SER A 2 -9.99 -3.59 19.38
CA SER A 2 -9.31 -3.23 18.13
C SER A 2 -8.36 -2.07 18.44
N ALA A 3 -7.05 -2.33 18.38
CA ALA A 3 -6.06 -1.30 18.60
C ALA A 3 -6.33 -0.17 17.59
N ARG A 4 -6.38 1.08 18.05
CA ARG A 4 -6.52 2.24 17.16
C ARG A 4 -5.29 2.28 16.25
N ARG A 5 -5.34 1.60 15.11
CA ARG A 5 -4.33 1.63 14.07
C ARG A 5 -4.52 2.92 13.30
N PHE A 6 -3.50 3.77 13.34
CA PHE A 6 -3.42 4.89 12.41
C PHE A 6 -3.24 4.29 11.01
N ARG A 7 -4.09 4.71 10.07
CA ARG A 7 -4.07 4.29 8.67
C ARG A 7 -3.74 5.49 7.78
N SER A 8 -2.94 5.27 6.76
CA SER A 8 -2.62 6.29 5.77
C SER A 8 -3.80 6.54 4.85
N VAL A 9 -4.12 7.81 4.60
CA VAL A 9 -5.15 8.22 3.62
C VAL A 9 -4.57 9.11 2.52
N GLY A 10 -3.28 9.42 2.57
CA GLY A 10 -2.63 10.21 1.54
C GLY A 10 -1.24 10.67 1.92
N PHE A 11 -0.40 10.81 0.90
CA PHE A 11 0.95 11.33 1.03
C PHE A 11 1.09 12.58 0.15
N ASP A 12 1.61 13.65 0.73
CA ASP A 12 1.97 14.87 -0.01
C ASP A 12 3.45 14.81 -0.43
N PRO A 13 3.73 14.59 -1.73
CA PRO A 13 5.11 14.51 -2.21
C PRO A 13 5.86 15.84 -2.17
N ALA A 14 5.16 16.97 -2.14
CA ALA A 14 5.81 18.28 -2.08
C ALA A 14 6.37 18.59 -0.68
N THR A 15 5.74 18.05 0.37
CA THR A 15 6.15 18.29 1.76
C THR A 15 6.71 17.05 2.47
N GLY A 16 6.60 15.86 1.85
CA GLY A 16 6.98 14.59 2.45
C GLY A 16 6.10 14.18 3.63
N LYS A 17 4.93 14.79 3.78
CA LYS A 17 4.02 14.55 4.91
C LYS A 17 2.98 13.51 4.56
N GLU A 18 2.70 12.66 5.53
CA GLU A 18 1.66 11.64 5.45
C GLU A 18 0.44 12.03 6.28
N ALA A 19 -0.75 11.90 5.69
CA ALA A 19 -2.01 12.09 6.38
C ALA A 19 -2.47 10.76 6.99
N LEU A 20 -2.44 10.69 8.32
CA LEU A 20 -2.85 9.52 9.08
C LEU A 20 -4.20 9.76 9.76
N VAL A 21 -5.09 8.77 9.74
CA VAL A 21 -6.40 8.81 10.41
C VAL A 21 -6.59 7.60 11.32
N VAL A 22 -7.37 7.80 12.39
CA VAL A 22 -7.94 6.69 13.15
C VAL A 22 -9.32 6.40 12.54
N ALA A 23 -9.34 5.49 11.57
CA ALA A 23 -10.58 5.05 10.95
C ALA A 23 -11.38 4.16 11.93
N ARG A 24 -12.71 4.33 11.95
CA ARG A 24 -13.59 3.37 12.62
C ARG A 24 -13.88 2.21 11.66
N PRO A 25 -14.01 0.97 12.17
CA PRO A 25 -14.47 -0.16 11.37
C PRO A 25 -15.79 0.14 10.65
N GLY A 26 -15.89 -0.22 9.37
CA GLY A 26 -17.03 0.01 8.49
C GLY A 26 -17.28 1.49 8.11
N GLY A 27 -16.31 2.38 8.38
CA GLY A 27 -16.45 3.81 8.12
C GLY A 27 -15.83 4.25 6.80
N PHE A 28 -16.31 5.36 6.24
CA PHE A 28 -15.79 5.95 4.99
C PHE A 28 -14.26 6.13 4.96
N LEU A 29 -13.64 6.48 6.10
CA LEU A 29 -12.19 6.65 6.18
C LEU A 29 -11.41 5.33 6.14
N GLU A 30 -12.03 4.23 6.53
CA GLU A 30 -11.46 2.89 6.39
C GLU A 30 -11.53 2.46 4.92
N GLU A 31 -12.71 2.59 4.30
CA GLU A 31 -12.89 2.31 2.87
C GLU A 31 -11.94 3.14 1.99
N LEU A 32 -11.74 4.42 2.34
CA LEU A 32 -10.82 5.30 1.61
C LEU A 32 -9.37 4.86 1.76
N ALA A 33 -8.94 4.45 2.96
CA ALA A 33 -7.61 3.92 3.19
C ALA A 33 -7.40 2.61 2.42
N ASP A 34 -8.39 1.73 2.42
CA ASP A 34 -8.34 0.46 1.70
C ASP A 34 -8.29 0.67 0.18
N ALA A 35 -9.07 1.61 -0.36
CA ALA A 35 -9.03 1.97 -1.77
C ALA A 35 -7.65 2.53 -2.19
N HIS A 36 -6.99 3.31 -1.32
CA HIS A 36 -5.65 3.81 -1.57
C HIS A 36 -4.60 2.69 -1.60
N ALA A 37 -4.65 1.77 -0.63
CA ALA A 37 -3.77 0.60 -0.61
C ALA A 37 -3.97 -0.28 -1.86
N LEU A 38 -5.23 -0.55 -2.26
CA LEU A 38 -5.55 -1.31 -3.47
C LEU A 38 -5.04 -0.61 -4.74
N LYS A 39 -5.16 0.73 -4.81
CA LYS A 39 -4.64 1.51 -5.93
C LYS A 39 -3.11 1.45 -6.00
N ALA A 40 -2.42 1.53 -4.85
CA ALA A 40 -0.97 1.39 -4.78
C ALA A 40 -0.53 -0.02 -5.24
N ALA A 41 -1.23 -1.06 -4.80
CA ALA A 41 -0.98 -2.43 -5.23
C ALA A 41 -1.17 -2.62 -6.75
N ALA A 42 -2.22 -2.04 -7.34
CA ALA A 42 -2.44 -2.10 -8.78
C ALA A 42 -1.30 -1.45 -9.59
N VAL A 43 -0.78 -0.31 -9.11
CA VAL A 43 0.39 0.34 -9.72
C VAL A 43 1.63 -0.55 -9.59
N LEU A 44 1.87 -1.14 -8.42
CA LEU A 44 3.01 -2.04 -8.22
C LEU A 44 2.94 -3.29 -9.10
N VAL A 45 1.75 -3.88 -9.28
CA VAL A 45 1.55 -4.99 -10.23
C VAL A 45 1.91 -4.56 -11.66
N THR A 46 1.54 -3.34 -12.06
CA THR A 46 1.89 -2.81 -13.38
C THR A 46 3.40 -2.64 -13.53
N VAL A 47 4.07 -2.08 -12.52
CA VAL A 47 5.53 -1.91 -12.52
C VAL A 47 6.24 -3.27 -12.58
N VAL A 48 5.83 -4.24 -11.77
CA VAL A 48 6.38 -5.60 -11.78
C VAL A 48 6.16 -6.26 -13.14
N GLY A 49 4.96 -6.15 -13.71
CA GLY A 49 4.67 -6.67 -15.05
C GLY A 49 5.60 -6.10 -16.10
N ALA A 50 5.79 -4.78 -16.11
CA ALA A 50 6.72 -4.12 -17.03
C ALA A 50 8.18 -4.56 -16.82
N VAL A 51 8.61 -4.80 -15.58
CA VAL A 51 9.94 -5.33 -15.26
C VAL A 51 10.11 -6.76 -15.79
N LEU A 52 9.11 -7.63 -15.59
CA LEU A 52 9.13 -9.02 -16.05
C LEU A 52 9.09 -9.13 -17.58
N GLU A 53 8.27 -8.31 -18.25
CA GLU A 53 8.18 -8.26 -19.71
C GLU A 53 9.42 -7.64 -20.35
N GLY A 54 9.98 -6.60 -19.72
CA GLY A 54 11.17 -5.90 -20.22
C GLY A 54 12.47 -6.68 -20.03
N GLY A 55 12.55 -7.54 -19.01
CA GLY A 55 13.67 -8.45 -18.77
C GLY A 55 15.04 -7.77 -18.57
N LYS A 56 15.06 -6.49 -18.19
CA LYS A 56 16.26 -5.63 -18.21
C LYS A 56 16.56 -4.90 -16.91
N SER A 57 15.83 -5.17 -15.83
CA SER A 57 16.15 -4.57 -14.52
C SER A 57 17.40 -5.20 -13.94
N SER A 58 18.29 -4.34 -13.44
CA SER A 58 19.48 -4.76 -12.70
C SER A 58 19.11 -5.24 -11.29
N ASP A 59 19.99 -6.04 -10.69
CA ASP A 59 19.84 -6.51 -9.31
C ASP A 59 19.72 -5.35 -8.32
N ALA A 60 20.39 -4.22 -8.58
CA ALA A 60 20.32 -3.02 -7.75
C ALA A 60 18.95 -2.34 -7.81
N GLU A 61 18.34 -2.26 -9.01
CA GLU A 61 16.99 -1.71 -9.18
C GLU A 61 15.93 -2.60 -8.54
N LEU A 62 16.08 -3.92 -8.68
CA LEU A 62 15.21 -4.88 -8.00
C LEU A 62 15.36 -4.79 -6.49
N ALA A 63 16.59 -4.74 -5.96
CA ALA A 63 16.84 -4.62 -4.53
C ALA A 63 16.27 -3.32 -3.94
N ALA A 64 16.25 -2.22 -4.70
CA ALA A 64 15.61 -0.97 -4.28
C ALA A 64 14.07 -1.04 -4.32
N PHE A 65 13.50 -1.80 -5.26
CA PHE A 65 12.05 -1.91 -5.44
C PHE A 65 11.38 -2.91 -4.50
N VAL A 66 12.06 -4.03 -4.18
CA VAL A 66 11.53 -5.14 -3.37
C VAL A 66 10.99 -4.71 -1.99
N PRO A 67 11.66 -3.82 -1.22
CA PRO A 67 11.13 -3.38 0.07
C PRO A 67 9.78 -2.65 -0.04
N SER A 68 9.65 -1.77 -1.03
CA SER A 68 8.40 -1.04 -1.29
C SER A 68 7.28 -1.97 -1.74
N LEU A 69 7.60 -2.98 -2.56
CA LEU A 69 6.66 -4.01 -2.96
C LEU A 69 6.18 -4.84 -1.75
N HIS A 70 7.11 -5.26 -0.89
CA HIS A 70 6.79 -6.04 0.30
C HIS A 70 5.86 -5.28 1.25
N ALA A 71 6.17 -4.01 1.54
CA ALA A 71 5.36 -3.18 2.43
C ALA A 71 3.91 -3.01 1.92
N ALA A 72 3.73 -2.80 0.61
CA ALA A 72 2.40 -2.69 0.02
C ALA A 72 1.62 -4.01 0.04
N LEU A 73 2.31 -5.15 -0.10
CA LEU A 73 1.69 -6.47 0.02
C LEU A 73 1.25 -6.75 1.47
N GLU A 74 2.07 -6.39 2.47
CA GLU A 74 1.67 -6.48 3.88
C GLU A 74 0.43 -5.64 4.19
N GLU A 75 0.33 -4.43 3.62
CA GLU A 75 -0.85 -3.59 3.76
C GLU A 75 -2.09 -4.26 3.15
N CYS A 76 -1.98 -4.80 1.94
CA CYS A 76 -3.08 -5.53 1.29
C CYS A 76 -3.52 -6.76 2.08
N VAL A 77 -2.58 -7.54 2.60
CA VAL A 77 -2.88 -8.70 3.47
C VAL A 77 -3.58 -8.24 4.76
N GLY A 78 -3.17 -7.09 5.32
CA GLY A 78 -3.81 -6.47 6.47
C GLY A 78 -5.28 -6.13 6.21
N ILE A 79 -5.61 -5.61 5.02
CA ILE A 79 -6.98 -5.30 4.61
C ILE A 79 -7.80 -6.58 4.46
N MET A 80 -7.29 -7.57 3.73
CA MET A 80 -7.96 -8.86 3.54
C MET A 80 -8.21 -9.61 4.85
N ALA A 81 -7.34 -9.43 5.85
CA ALA A 81 -7.51 -10.01 7.17
C ALA A 81 -8.55 -9.25 8.01
N ALA A 82 -8.64 -7.92 7.87
CA ALA A 82 -9.63 -7.10 8.57
C ALA A 82 -11.06 -7.35 8.09
N ASP A 83 -11.25 -7.67 6.81
CA ASP A 83 -12.57 -7.95 6.21
C ASP A 83 -13.16 -9.32 6.62
N ARG A 84 -12.39 -10.14 7.38
CA ARG A 84 -12.80 -11.48 7.84
C ARG A 84 -13.23 -11.56 9.31
N GLU A 85 -13.12 -10.47 10.08
CA GLU A 85 -13.56 -10.36 11.48
C GLU A 85 -14.89 -9.61 11.62
#